data_AF-A0A2G1W676-F1
#
_entry.id   AF-A0A2G1W676-F1
#
_cell.length_a   1.000
_cell.length_b   1.000
_cell.length_c   1.000
_cell.angle_alpha   90.00
_cell.angle_beta   90.00
_cell.angle_gamma   90.00
#
_symmetry.space_group_name_H-M   'P 1'
#
loop_
_entity.id
_entity.type
_entity.pdbx_description
1 polymer ?
#
loop_
_entity_poly.entity_id
_entity_poly.type
_entity_poly.pdbx_seq_one_letter_code
_entity_poly.pdbx_strand_id
1 'polypeptide(L)'
;MKQMENGFESQAETKPAPVEEVEMEPSWNAWQSLPERWQQNHGSLLMVFATLVFLTGIGILTYRRNQFRPPAFPDASSIVPPNDDQTATLDLASGEASFQGGEESTDRIMIRVIGAIPSDSLVWLAIYNAEASFNDPENALVAAQVPVQPNGVAACTIPIDQLPKRFAIAAFHDTNNDGALTRNQFGIPAERYGFSNDARGKFGPPAFEEAVIDRPENSEEPIEIQIY
;
A
#
# COMPACT_ATOMS: atom_id res chain seq x y z
N MET A 1 -61.28 18.75 -104.54
CA MET A 1 -59.82 18.72 -104.73
C MET A 1 -59.19 19.91 -104.02
N LYS A 2 -58.64 19.71 -102.81
CA LYS A 2 -57.67 20.60 -102.18
C LYS A 2 -56.92 19.83 -101.08
N GLN A 3 -55.71 19.44 -101.45
CA GLN A 3 -54.47 19.22 -100.68
C GLN A 3 -54.57 18.72 -99.22
N MET A 4 -54.04 17.51 -99.01
CA MET A 4 -53.60 16.97 -97.73
C MET A 4 -52.20 17.50 -97.44
N GLU A 5 -51.98 18.20 -96.33
CA GLU A 5 -50.65 18.46 -95.80
C GLU A 5 -50.34 17.42 -94.72
N ASN A 6 -49.42 16.51 -95.04
CA ASN A 6 -48.83 15.57 -94.11
C ASN A 6 -47.76 16.30 -93.29
N GLY A 7 -48.05 16.60 -92.03
CA GLY A 7 -47.05 16.99 -91.04
C GLY A 7 -46.30 15.76 -90.54
N PHE A 8 -45.11 15.52 -91.05
CA PHE A 8 -44.17 14.55 -90.49
C PHE A 8 -43.36 15.25 -89.41
N GLU A 9 -43.77 15.14 -88.15
CA GLU A 9 -42.99 15.59 -86.99
C GLU A 9 -41.80 14.65 -86.80
N SER A 10 -40.60 15.15 -87.13
CA SER A 10 -39.33 14.51 -86.83
C SER A 10 -39.09 14.54 -85.32
N GLN A 11 -39.36 13.43 -84.62
CA GLN A 11 -38.92 13.30 -83.22
C GLN A 11 -37.39 13.24 -83.18
N ALA A 12 -36.79 14.28 -82.62
CA ALA A 12 -35.36 14.32 -82.31
C ALA A 12 -35.06 13.35 -81.17
N GLU A 13 -34.26 12.33 -81.46
CA GLU A 13 -33.74 11.36 -80.52
C GLU A 13 -32.80 12.08 -79.52
N THR A 14 -33.24 12.25 -78.27
CA THR A 14 -32.44 12.87 -77.23
C THR A 14 -31.43 11.86 -76.68
N LYS A 15 -30.17 12.03 -77.09
CA LYS A 15 -29.01 11.35 -76.51
C LYS A 15 -29.02 11.53 -74.98
N PRO A 16 -29.00 10.45 -74.17
CA PRO A 16 -28.98 10.60 -72.72
C PRO A 16 -27.69 11.31 -72.28
N ALA A 17 -27.82 12.21 -71.30
CA ALA A 17 -26.70 12.95 -70.73
C ALA A 17 -25.64 11.97 -70.14
N PRO A 18 -24.34 12.30 -70.18
CA PRO A 18 -23.32 11.46 -69.56
C PRO A 18 -23.59 11.38 -68.05
N VAL A 19 -23.58 10.18 -67.48
CA VAL A 19 -23.61 9.99 -66.04
C VAL A 19 -22.31 10.59 -65.50
N GLU A 20 -22.42 11.66 -64.72
CA GLU A 20 -21.28 12.29 -64.05
C GLU A 20 -20.84 11.34 -62.92
N GLU A 21 -19.77 10.59 -63.18
CA GLU A 21 -19.15 9.70 -62.21
C GLU A 21 -18.51 10.59 -61.15
N VAL A 22 -19.14 10.67 -59.96
CA VAL A 22 -18.60 11.42 -58.82
C VAL A 22 -17.36 10.67 -58.33
N GLU A 23 -16.20 11.02 -58.88
CA GLU A 23 -14.89 10.59 -58.40
C GLU A 23 -14.70 11.10 -56.97
N MET A 24 -14.96 10.24 -55.98
CA MET A 24 -14.53 10.49 -54.60
C MET A 24 -13.02 10.29 -54.52
N GLU A 25 -12.28 11.35 -54.85
CA GLU A 25 -10.84 11.40 -54.64
C GLU A 25 -10.52 11.16 -53.15
N PRO A 26 -9.69 10.15 -52.80
CA PRO A 26 -9.29 9.90 -51.43
C PRO A 26 -8.49 11.11 -50.93
N SER A 27 -9.02 11.82 -49.93
CA SER A 27 -8.38 13.03 -49.40
C SER A 27 -7.16 12.67 -48.54
N TRP A 28 -6.03 12.41 -49.19
CA TRP A 28 -4.72 12.15 -48.55
C TRP A 28 -4.26 13.26 -47.59
N ASN A 29 -4.88 14.44 -47.65
CA ASN A 29 -4.62 15.59 -46.77
C ASN A 29 -5.56 15.69 -45.56
N ALA A 30 -6.40 14.68 -45.29
CA ALA A 30 -7.32 14.68 -44.14
C ALA A 30 -6.58 14.92 -42.80
N TRP A 31 -5.32 14.50 -42.71
CA TRP A 31 -4.44 14.70 -41.55
C TRP A 31 -4.17 16.18 -41.21
N GLN A 32 -4.23 17.09 -42.20
CA GLN A 32 -4.02 18.52 -41.98
C GLN A 32 -5.19 19.19 -41.23
N SER A 33 -6.39 18.60 -41.31
CA SER A 33 -7.57 19.07 -40.58
C SER A 33 -7.67 18.52 -39.15
N LEU A 34 -6.74 17.65 -38.73
CA LEU A 34 -6.74 17.09 -37.39
C LEU A 34 -6.72 18.14 -36.27
N PRO A 35 -5.92 19.22 -36.33
CA PRO A 35 -5.92 20.25 -35.27
C PRO A 35 -7.26 20.98 -35.17
N GLU A 36 -7.91 21.28 -36.31
CA GLU A 36 -9.22 21.93 -36.33
C GLU A 36 -10.31 21.00 -35.78
N ARG A 37 -10.34 19.73 -36.19
CA ARG A 37 -11.29 18.73 -35.66
C ARG A 37 -11.05 18.45 -34.18
N TRP A 38 -9.79 18.45 -33.75
CA TRP A 38 -9.41 18.28 -32.33
C TRP A 38 -9.94 19.43 -31.48
N GLN A 39 -9.81 20.68 -31.94
CA GLN A 39 -10.36 21.82 -31.21
C GLN A 39 -11.90 21.85 -31.23
N GLN A 40 -12.53 21.54 -32.37
CA GLN A 40 -13.99 21.46 -32.49
C GLN A 40 -14.59 20.40 -31.56
N ASN A 41 -13.90 19.27 -31.36
CA ASN A 41 -14.31 18.21 -30.45
C ASN A 41 -13.78 18.39 -29.02
N HIS A 42 -13.33 19.60 -28.65
CA HIS A 42 -12.79 19.91 -27.32
C HIS A 42 -11.70 18.94 -26.85
N GLY A 43 -10.84 18.46 -27.74
CA GLY A 43 -9.82 17.45 -27.42
C GLY A 43 -8.88 17.87 -26.29
N SER A 44 -8.58 19.17 -26.14
CA SER A 44 -7.84 19.68 -24.98
C SER A 44 -8.58 19.44 -23.66
N LEU A 45 -9.91 19.59 -23.65
CA LEU A 45 -10.75 19.33 -22.47
C LEU A 45 -10.81 17.82 -22.17
N LEU A 46 -10.86 16.99 -23.21
CA LEU A 46 -10.75 15.53 -23.07
C LEU A 46 -9.41 15.12 -22.42
N MET A 47 -8.30 15.75 -22.83
CA MET A 47 -6.98 15.45 -22.23
C MET A 47 -6.90 15.90 -20.77
N VAL A 48 -7.46 17.06 -20.42
CA VAL A 48 -7.55 17.52 -19.02
C VAL A 48 -8.43 16.59 -18.18
N PHE A 49 -9.54 16.12 -18.75
CA PHE A 49 -10.40 15.15 -18.08
C PHE A 49 -9.68 13.81 -17.88
N ALA A 50 -9.00 13.29 -18.91
CA ALA A 50 -8.27 12.04 -18.85
C ALA A 50 -7.14 12.08 -17.82
N THR A 51 -6.39 13.19 -17.74
CA THR A 51 -5.35 13.36 -16.72
C THR A 51 -5.94 13.46 -15.31
N LEU A 52 -7.08 14.14 -15.14
CA LEU A 52 -7.78 14.18 -13.85
C LEU A 52 -8.24 12.80 -13.37
N VAL A 53 -8.82 11.98 -14.27
CA VAL A 53 -9.23 10.61 -13.95
C VAL A 53 -8.01 9.75 -13.63
N PHE A 54 -6.94 9.87 -14.41
CA PHE A 54 -5.71 9.12 -14.19
C PHE A 54 -5.06 9.46 -12.84
N LEU A 55 -4.93 10.75 -12.51
CA LEU A 55 -4.38 11.20 -11.23
C LEU A 55 -5.27 10.80 -10.04
N THR A 56 -6.59 10.93 -10.19
CA THR A 56 -7.56 10.44 -9.20
C THR A 56 -7.42 8.93 -9.01
N GLY A 57 -7.25 8.17 -10.08
CA GLY A 57 -7.03 6.72 -10.05
C GLY A 57 -5.76 6.34 -9.31
N ILE A 58 -4.63 7.00 -9.60
CA ILE A 58 -3.37 6.82 -8.85
C ILE A 58 -3.57 7.15 -7.37
N GLY A 59 -4.26 8.25 -7.05
CA GLY A 59 -4.57 8.62 -5.67
C GLY A 59 -5.37 7.54 -4.94
N ILE A 60 -6.43 7.00 -5.56
CA ILE A 60 -7.25 5.92 -4.99
C ILE A 60 -6.43 4.63 -4.82
N LEU A 61 -5.60 4.26 -5.79
CA LEU A 61 -4.76 3.06 -5.70
C LEU A 61 -3.71 3.20 -4.58
N THR A 62 -3.08 4.37 -4.48
CA THR A 62 -2.12 4.68 -3.41
C THR A 62 -2.79 4.65 -2.04
N TYR A 63 -4.01 5.19 -1.95
CA TYR A 63 -4.83 5.16 -0.74
C TYR A 63 -5.24 3.72 -0.36
N ARG A 64 -5.70 2.91 -1.32
CA ARG A 64 -6.09 1.51 -1.11
C ARG A 64 -4.92 0.62 -0.69
N ARG A 65 -3.72 0.84 -1.24
CA ARG A 65 -2.49 0.13 -0.81
C ARG A 65 -2.16 0.42 0.66
N ASN A 66 -2.65 1.52 1.21
CA ASN A 66 -2.30 2.03 2.53
C ASN A 66 -3.48 1.97 3.53
N GLN A 67 -4.53 1.21 3.22
CA GLN A 67 -5.62 0.94 4.16
C GLN A 67 -5.32 -0.33 4.95
N PHE A 68 -4.88 -0.13 6.19
CA PHE A 68 -4.78 -1.13 7.24
C PHE A 68 -6.11 -1.89 7.40
N ARG A 69 -6.05 -3.22 7.47
CA ARG A 69 -7.18 -4.02 7.97
C ARG A 69 -6.91 -4.32 9.45
N PRO A 70 -7.87 -4.09 10.35
CA PRO A 70 -7.67 -4.45 11.74
C PRO A 70 -7.50 -5.97 11.88
N PRO A 71 -6.65 -6.46 12.81
CA PRO A 71 -6.49 -7.88 13.06
C PRO A 71 -7.81 -8.48 13.53
N ALA A 72 -8.33 -9.44 12.77
CA ALA A 72 -9.44 -10.27 13.20
C ALA A 72 -8.89 -11.42 14.03
N PHE A 73 -9.15 -11.43 15.34
CA PHE A 73 -8.86 -12.60 16.16
C PHE A 73 -9.81 -13.74 15.76
N PRO A 74 -9.32 -14.99 15.69
CA PRO A 74 -10.19 -16.15 15.55
C PRO A 74 -11.18 -16.18 16.72
N ASP A 75 -12.48 -16.38 16.45
CA ASP A 75 -13.48 -16.54 17.51
C ASP A 75 -13.03 -17.64 18.48
N ALA A 76 -13.31 -17.50 19.78
CA ALA A 76 -12.91 -18.47 20.81
C ALA A 76 -13.34 -19.92 20.51
N SER A 77 -14.34 -20.10 19.64
CA SER A 77 -14.79 -21.40 19.11
C SER A 77 -13.83 -22.07 18.13
N SER A 78 -12.80 -21.37 17.65
CA SER A 78 -11.77 -21.88 16.74
C SER A 78 -10.47 -22.29 17.45
N ILE A 79 -10.39 -22.07 18.76
CA ILE A 79 -9.32 -22.59 19.60
C ILE A 79 -9.61 -24.08 19.84
N VAL A 80 -8.92 -24.95 19.10
CA VAL A 80 -8.87 -26.37 19.43
C VAL A 80 -8.00 -26.51 20.69
N PRO A 81 -8.54 -26.97 21.84
CA PRO A 81 -7.73 -27.20 23.02
C PRO A 81 -6.67 -28.27 22.71
N PRO A 82 -5.44 -28.16 23.27
CA PRO A 82 -4.44 -29.20 23.12
C PRO A 82 -5.02 -30.52 23.63
N ASN A 83 -4.93 -31.58 22.82
CA ASN A 83 -5.34 -32.92 23.22
C ASN A 83 -4.71 -33.26 24.59
N ASP A 84 -5.53 -33.76 25.51
CA ASP A 84 -5.20 -34.13 26.90
C ASP A 84 -4.09 -35.20 27.06
N ASP A 85 -3.45 -35.64 25.96
CA ASP A 85 -2.38 -36.64 25.96
C ASP A 85 -1.00 -36.08 26.35
N GLN A 86 -0.88 -34.76 26.59
CA GLN A 86 0.34 -34.15 27.15
C GLN A 86 0.12 -33.61 28.56
N THR A 87 -0.41 -34.45 29.45
CA THR A 87 -0.40 -34.17 30.88
C THR A 87 0.99 -34.51 31.44
N ALA A 88 1.72 -33.48 31.87
CA ALA A 88 2.94 -33.64 32.64
C ALA A 88 2.64 -34.42 33.92
N THR A 89 3.08 -35.68 34.00
CA THR A 89 2.96 -36.50 35.21
C THR A 89 4.05 -36.09 36.20
N LEU A 90 3.70 -35.36 37.26
CA LEU A 90 4.54 -35.15 38.44
C LEU A 90 4.54 -36.44 39.27
N ASP A 91 5.58 -37.26 39.14
CA ASP A 91 5.80 -38.44 39.97
C ASP A 91 6.39 -38.02 41.34
N LEU A 92 5.54 -38.01 42.36
CA LEU A 92 5.91 -37.65 43.75
C LEU A 92 6.86 -38.67 44.42
N ALA A 93 7.14 -39.82 43.81
CA ALA A 93 7.87 -40.91 44.46
C ALA A 93 9.39 -40.86 44.31
N SER A 94 9.92 -40.11 43.33
CA SER A 94 11.37 -40.13 43.03
C SER A 94 12.08 -38.79 43.26
N GLY A 95 11.36 -37.69 43.48
CA GLY A 95 11.98 -36.38 43.76
C GLY A 95 12.89 -35.85 42.64
N GLU A 96 12.85 -36.44 41.45
CA GLU A 96 13.61 -35.98 40.29
C GLU A 96 12.63 -35.56 39.18
N ALA A 97 12.38 -34.26 39.10
CA ALA A 97 11.81 -33.67 37.90
C ALA A 97 12.90 -33.62 36.83
N SER A 98 12.93 -34.60 35.93
CA SER A 98 13.76 -34.50 34.72
C SER A 98 13.12 -33.51 33.75
N PHE A 99 13.39 -32.23 33.95
CA PHE A 99 13.05 -31.20 32.98
C PHE A 99 14.15 -31.20 31.90
N GLN A 100 13.92 -31.85 30.76
CA GLN A 100 14.64 -31.46 29.54
C GLN A 100 13.95 -30.20 28.98
N GLY A 101 14.04 -29.11 29.72
CA GLY A 101 13.88 -27.78 29.17
C GLY A 101 15.28 -27.34 28.74
N GLY A 102 15.52 -27.25 27.44
CA GLY A 102 16.67 -26.51 26.96
C GLY A 102 16.51 -25.06 27.44
N GLU A 103 17.25 -24.68 28.48
CA GLU A 103 17.61 -23.28 28.69
C GLU A 103 18.59 -22.90 27.58
N GLU A 104 18.08 -22.67 26.36
CA GLU A 104 18.79 -21.78 25.47
C GLU A 104 18.65 -20.39 26.10
N SER A 105 19.72 -19.92 26.74
CA SER A 105 19.89 -18.50 27.05
C SER A 105 19.89 -17.75 25.72
N THR A 106 18.70 -17.51 25.19
CA THR A 106 18.53 -16.80 23.94
C THR A 106 18.88 -15.37 24.26
N ASP A 107 20.03 -14.93 23.75
CA ASP A 107 20.46 -13.55 23.88
C ASP A 107 19.34 -12.61 23.40
N ARG A 108 19.08 -11.53 24.12
CA ARG A 108 17.91 -10.66 23.85
C ARG A 108 18.37 -9.24 23.60
N ILE A 109 17.84 -8.62 22.56
CA ILE A 109 18.12 -7.21 22.26
C ILE A 109 16.99 -6.36 22.85
N MET A 110 17.36 -5.35 23.65
CA MET A 110 16.43 -4.34 24.14
C MET A 110 16.19 -3.29 23.04
N ILE A 111 14.92 -3.02 22.75
CA ILE A 111 14.52 -1.92 21.87
C ILE A 111 13.78 -0.89 22.70
N ARG A 112 14.21 0.38 22.63
CA ARG A 112 13.63 1.52 23.31
C ARG A 112 13.02 2.49 22.30
N VAL A 113 11.74 2.76 22.44
CA VAL A 113 11.06 3.82 21.71
C VAL A 113 10.97 5.04 22.61
N ILE A 114 11.52 6.16 22.15
CA ILE A 114 11.66 7.39 22.91
C ILE A 114 10.75 8.45 22.28
N GLY A 115 10.12 9.27 23.12
CA GLY A 115 9.27 10.36 22.67
C GLY A 115 7.78 10.03 22.65
N ALA A 116 7.36 8.95 23.32
CA ALA A 116 5.93 8.73 23.58
C ALA A 116 5.39 9.74 24.60
N ILE A 117 4.09 10.01 24.55
CA ILE A 117 3.42 10.85 25.56
C ILE A 117 3.04 9.94 26.75
N PRO A 118 3.51 10.23 27.98
CA PRO A 118 3.14 9.44 29.16
C PRO A 118 1.62 9.29 29.29
N SER A 119 1.14 8.05 29.21
CA SER A 119 -0.29 7.70 29.21
C SER A 119 -0.48 6.19 29.34
N ASP A 120 -1.70 5.73 29.61
CA ASP A 120 -2.06 4.30 29.65
C ASP A 120 -2.25 3.67 28.26
N SER A 121 -1.63 4.28 27.24
CA SER A 121 -1.73 3.84 25.85
C SER A 121 -0.45 3.15 25.40
N LEU A 122 -0.48 2.58 24.19
CA LEU A 122 0.53 1.64 23.74
C LEU A 122 1.38 2.24 22.60
N VAL A 123 2.65 1.87 22.58
CA VAL A 123 3.49 2.00 21.40
C VAL A 123 3.45 0.69 20.64
N TRP A 124 3.07 0.76 19.38
CA TRP A 124 3.21 -0.34 18.44
C TRP A 124 4.58 -0.30 17.81
N LEU A 125 5.21 -1.46 17.70
CA LEU A 125 6.51 -1.66 17.10
C LEU A 125 6.44 -2.78 16.08
N ALA A 126 6.97 -2.56 14.90
CA ALA A 126 7.02 -3.54 13.82
C ALA A 126 8.44 -3.61 13.23
N ILE A 127 8.94 -4.83 13.05
CA ILE A 127 10.28 -5.12 12.52
C ILE A 127 10.15 -5.74 11.13
N TYR A 128 10.97 -5.28 10.19
CA TYR A 128 10.94 -5.67 8.79
C TYR A 128 12.32 -6.09 8.31
N ASN A 129 12.38 -7.15 7.52
CA ASN A 129 13.62 -7.69 6.95
C ASN A 129 13.73 -7.51 5.43
N ALA A 130 12.70 -6.95 4.78
CA ALA A 130 12.66 -6.76 3.34
C ALA A 130 11.88 -5.48 2.96
N GLU A 131 12.30 -4.87 1.86
CA GLU A 131 11.65 -3.70 1.26
C GLU A 131 10.19 -3.98 0.90
N ALA A 132 9.89 -5.17 0.36
CA ALA A 132 8.55 -5.54 -0.08
C ALA A 132 7.50 -5.57 1.05
N SER A 133 7.93 -5.85 2.28
CA SER A 133 7.09 -5.86 3.49
C SER A 133 7.14 -4.55 4.27
N PHE A 134 8.05 -3.64 3.92
CA PHE A 134 8.35 -2.50 4.78
C PHE A 134 7.17 -1.55 4.93
N ASN A 135 6.91 -1.12 6.17
CA ASN A 135 5.78 -0.24 6.52
C ASN A 135 4.39 -0.83 6.17
N ASP A 136 4.29 -2.17 6.17
CA ASP A 136 3.04 -2.92 6.10
C ASP A 136 2.91 -3.84 7.33
N PRO A 137 2.17 -3.43 8.38
CA PRO A 137 2.09 -4.15 9.65
C PRO A 137 1.63 -5.62 9.54
N GLU A 138 0.85 -5.97 8.51
CA GLU A 138 0.39 -7.36 8.29
C GLU A 138 1.53 -8.28 7.83
N ASN A 139 2.57 -7.70 7.22
CA ASN A 139 3.74 -8.41 6.69
C ASN A 139 5.01 -8.15 7.52
N ALA A 140 4.87 -7.61 8.74
CA ALA A 140 5.98 -7.45 9.67
C ALA A 140 6.54 -8.81 10.10
N LEU A 141 7.87 -8.91 10.22
CA LEU A 141 8.54 -10.10 10.74
C LEU A 141 8.23 -10.30 12.23
N VAL A 142 8.24 -9.20 12.99
CA VAL A 142 7.89 -9.16 14.41
C VAL A 142 7.00 -7.95 14.65
N ALA A 143 5.93 -8.14 15.42
CA ALA A 143 5.09 -7.05 15.90
C ALA A 143 4.99 -7.13 17.43
N ALA A 144 5.06 -5.97 18.10
CA ALA A 144 4.96 -5.86 19.54
C ALA A 144 4.13 -4.64 19.95
N GLN A 145 3.41 -4.78 21.06
CA GLN A 145 2.74 -3.68 21.75
C GLN A 145 3.45 -3.44 23.06
N VAL A 146 3.83 -2.19 23.31
CA VAL A 146 4.71 -1.83 24.41
C VAL A 146 4.08 -0.72 25.24
N PRO A 147 3.83 -0.94 26.54
CA PRO A 147 3.31 0.10 27.42
C PRO A 147 4.27 1.30 27.51
N VAL A 148 3.70 2.49 27.50
CA VAL A 148 4.46 3.73 27.68
C VAL A 148 4.77 3.93 29.17
N GLN A 149 6.05 4.08 29.50
CA GLN A 149 6.48 4.38 30.86
C GLN A 149 6.25 5.87 31.20
N PRO A 150 6.22 6.25 32.50
CA PRO A 150 6.02 7.64 32.92
C PRO A 150 7.05 8.65 32.38
N ASN A 151 8.21 8.19 31.94
CA ASN A 151 9.26 9.01 31.33
C ASN A 151 9.10 9.18 29.79
N GLY A 152 8.01 8.68 29.20
CA GLY A 152 7.77 8.77 27.75
C GLY A 152 8.60 7.77 26.93
N VAL A 153 9.12 6.71 27.57
CA VAL A 153 9.85 5.62 26.92
C VAL A 153 9.00 4.36 26.93
N ALA A 154 8.92 3.67 25.81
CA ALA A 154 8.41 2.31 25.72
C ALA A 154 9.60 1.37 25.45
N ALA A 155 9.71 0.25 26.17
CA ALA A 155 10.83 -0.67 26.00
C ALA A 155 10.36 -2.12 25.95
N CYS A 156 10.90 -2.89 25.01
CA CYS A 156 10.66 -4.33 24.88
C CYS A 156 11.97 -5.08 24.62
N THR A 157 11.97 -6.40 24.86
CA THR A 157 13.13 -7.25 24.56
C THR A 157 12.74 -8.30 23.54
N ILE A 158 13.50 -8.38 22.44
CA ILE A 158 13.26 -9.32 21.35
C ILE A 158 14.37 -10.37 21.36
N PRO A 159 14.04 -11.66 21.26
CA PRO A 159 15.04 -12.72 21.08
C PRO A 159 15.93 -12.48 19.86
N ILE A 160 17.24 -12.65 19.98
CA ILE A 160 18.20 -12.35 18.91
C ILE A 160 17.99 -13.22 17.67
N ASP A 161 17.47 -14.43 17.84
CA ASP A 161 17.16 -15.41 16.79
C ASP A 161 15.95 -14.98 15.93
N GLN A 162 15.06 -14.15 16.48
CA GLN A 162 13.96 -13.52 15.74
C GLN A 162 14.41 -12.29 14.93
N LEU A 163 15.63 -11.80 15.17
CA LEU A 163 16.17 -10.62 14.51
C LEU A 163 17.19 -11.02 13.43
N PRO A 164 16.96 -10.67 12.15
CA PRO A 164 17.95 -10.88 11.11
C PRO A 164 19.15 -9.95 11.34
N LYS A 165 20.24 -10.17 10.60
CA LYS A 165 21.43 -9.30 10.68
C LYS A 165 21.16 -7.85 10.27
N ARG A 166 20.22 -7.64 9.36
CA ARG A 166 19.80 -6.33 8.85
C ARG A 166 18.30 -6.23 8.87
N PHE A 167 17.77 -5.17 9.47
CA PHE A 167 16.34 -4.94 9.56
C PHE A 167 16.04 -3.46 9.72
N ALA A 168 14.78 -3.11 9.45
CA ALA A 168 14.24 -1.81 9.78
C ALA A 168 13.14 -1.97 10.84
N ILE A 169 12.95 -0.94 11.65
CA ILE A 169 11.90 -0.88 12.67
C ILE A 169 11.03 0.32 12.35
N ALA A 170 9.71 0.14 12.45
CA ALA A 170 8.74 1.24 12.51
C ALA A 170 8.06 1.21 13.86
N ALA A 171 7.82 2.38 14.45
CA ALA A 171 7.07 2.49 15.69
C ALA A 171 6.08 3.65 15.62
N PHE A 172 4.94 3.49 16.29
CA PHE A 172 4.01 4.60 16.50
C PHE A 172 3.34 4.51 17.86
N HIS A 173 2.97 5.68 18.39
CA HIS A 173 2.23 5.83 19.63
C HIS A 173 0.74 5.91 19.33
N ASP A 174 0.03 4.84 19.64
CA ASP A 174 -1.43 4.71 19.50
C ASP A 174 -2.10 5.37 20.71
N THR A 175 -2.39 6.65 20.59
CA THR A 175 -2.91 7.47 21.70
C THR A 175 -4.39 7.26 21.98
N ASN A 176 -5.12 6.73 21.01
CA ASN A 176 -6.55 6.45 21.11
C ASN A 176 -6.87 4.95 21.33
N ASN A 177 -5.85 4.09 21.31
CA ASN A 177 -5.91 2.64 21.48
C ASN A 177 -6.81 1.93 20.44
N ASP A 178 -6.80 2.40 19.19
CA ASP A 178 -7.57 1.78 18.11
C ASP A 178 -6.77 0.74 17.30
N GLY A 179 -5.48 0.57 17.63
CA GLY A 179 -4.57 -0.38 16.98
C GLY A 179 -4.07 0.07 15.62
N ALA A 180 -4.34 1.31 15.21
CA ALA A 180 -3.96 1.85 13.92
C ALA A 180 -3.30 3.23 14.06
N LEU A 181 -2.38 3.54 13.14
CA LEU A 181 -1.80 4.88 13.08
C LEU A 181 -2.87 5.87 12.60
N THR A 182 -3.35 6.73 13.50
CA THR A 182 -4.33 7.75 13.16
C THR A 182 -3.77 8.74 12.14
N ARG A 183 -4.54 9.00 11.08
CA ARG A 183 -4.17 9.92 9.99
C ARG A 183 -5.28 10.94 9.75
N ASN A 184 -4.90 12.15 9.32
CA ASN A 184 -5.86 13.17 8.93
C ASN A 184 -6.47 12.88 7.54
N GLN A 185 -7.41 13.72 7.09
CA GLN A 185 -8.09 13.59 5.79
C GLN A 185 -7.14 13.63 4.56
N PHE A 186 -5.89 14.05 4.74
CA PHE A 186 -4.85 14.05 3.71
C PHE A 186 -3.88 12.86 3.84
N GLY A 187 -4.15 11.91 4.75
CA GLY A 187 -3.33 10.72 4.98
C GLY A 187 -2.07 10.97 5.81
N ILE A 188 -1.89 12.16 6.38
CA ILE A 188 -0.72 12.50 7.21
C ILE A 188 -0.94 11.96 8.62
N PRO A 189 0.04 11.24 9.21
CA PRO A 189 -0.06 10.80 10.60
C PRO A 189 -0.33 11.96 11.56
N ALA A 190 -1.31 11.78 12.43
CA ALA A 190 -1.65 12.72 13.49
C ALA A 190 -1.04 12.30 14.84
N GLU A 191 -0.62 11.03 14.94
CA GLU A 191 0.05 10.45 16.08
C GLU A 191 1.56 10.38 15.87
N ARG A 192 2.29 10.25 16.98
CA ARG A 192 3.76 10.18 16.94
C ARG A 192 4.20 8.89 16.31
N TYR A 193 5.11 8.97 15.35
CA TYR A 193 5.70 7.82 14.69
C TYR A 193 7.17 8.06 14.38
N GLY A 194 7.86 6.97 14.07
CA GLY A 194 9.27 7.00 13.75
C GLY A 194 9.74 5.69 13.15
N PHE A 195 10.93 5.75 12.56
CA PHE A 195 11.61 4.61 11.96
C PHE A 195 13.02 4.51 12.55
N SER A 196 13.61 3.31 12.53
CA SER A 196 15.02 3.13 12.84
C SER A 196 15.91 3.97 11.92
N ASN A 197 17.14 4.23 12.36
CA ASN A 197 18.10 5.13 11.69
C ASN A 197 17.58 6.58 11.50
N ASP A 198 16.61 7.00 12.32
CA ASP A 198 15.93 8.30 12.22
C ASP A 198 15.44 8.63 10.80
N ALA A 199 15.10 7.59 10.03
CA ALA A 199 14.77 7.71 8.62
C ALA A 199 13.46 8.50 8.43
N ARG A 200 13.47 9.44 7.47
CA ARG A 200 12.33 10.31 7.18
C ARG A 200 12.12 10.51 5.69
N GLY A 201 10.97 10.06 5.20
CA GLY A 201 10.52 10.34 3.84
C GLY A 201 9.94 11.76 3.70
N LYS A 202 10.12 12.38 2.53
CA LYS A 202 9.52 13.69 2.21
C LYS A 202 8.05 13.61 1.81
N PHE A 203 7.65 12.50 1.20
CA PHE A 203 6.31 12.28 0.64
C PHE A 203 5.76 10.91 1.03
N GLY A 204 5.81 10.58 2.33
CA GLY A 204 5.38 9.28 2.86
C GLY A 204 6.43 8.64 3.76
N PRO A 205 6.35 7.33 4.02
CA PRO A 205 7.40 6.61 4.74
C PRO A 205 8.73 6.71 3.98
N PRO A 206 9.88 6.60 4.68
CA PRO A 206 11.19 6.51 4.04
C PRO A 206 11.32 5.24 3.19
N ALA A 207 12.37 5.15 2.38
CA ALA A 207 12.75 3.87 1.77
C ALA A 207 13.23 2.90 2.84
N PHE A 208 13.10 1.59 2.59
CA PHE A 208 13.59 0.57 3.52
C PHE A 208 15.08 0.74 3.79
N GLU A 209 15.87 0.97 2.76
CA GLU A 209 17.32 1.16 2.81
C GLU A 209 17.74 2.33 3.71
N GLU A 210 16.91 3.36 3.80
CA GLU A 210 17.16 4.51 4.68
C GLU A 210 16.91 4.16 6.14
N ALA A 211 15.98 3.24 6.42
CA ALA A 211 15.62 2.81 7.77
C ALA A 211 16.40 1.59 8.28
N VAL A 212 17.08 0.84 7.40
CA VAL A 212 17.80 -0.37 7.80
C VAL A 212 18.96 -0.05 8.74
N ILE A 213 19.02 -0.81 9.83
CA ILE A 213 20.14 -0.87 10.76
C ILE A 213 20.72 -2.29 10.79
N ASP A 214 21.98 -2.39 11.20
CA ASP A 214 22.62 -3.66 11.50
C ASP A 214 22.26 -4.09 12.93
N ARG A 215 22.04 -5.40 13.12
CA ARG A 215 21.83 -5.98 14.44
C ARG A 215 23.09 -5.80 15.28
N PRO A 216 23.01 -5.27 16.51
CA PRO A 216 24.17 -5.16 17.39
C PRO A 216 24.79 -6.54 17.66
N GLU A 217 26.11 -6.58 17.80
CA GLU A 217 26.87 -7.81 18.07
C GLU A 217 26.74 -8.29 19.53
N ASN A 218 26.34 -7.38 20.42
CA ASN A 218 26.16 -7.59 21.86
C ASN A 218 24.77 -7.09 22.29
N SER A 219 24.08 -7.83 23.15
CA SER A 219 22.78 -7.48 23.72
C SER A 219 22.81 -6.32 24.74
N GLU A 220 23.99 -5.90 25.20
CA GLU A 220 24.12 -4.81 26.18
C GLU A 220 23.75 -3.44 25.62
N GLU A 221 23.86 -3.22 24.30
CA GLU A 221 23.52 -1.95 23.67
C GLU A 221 22.06 -1.95 23.20
N PRO A 222 21.20 -1.08 23.76
CA PRO A 222 19.82 -0.99 23.31
C PRO A 222 19.71 -0.31 21.96
N ILE A 223 18.81 -0.80 21.11
CA ILE A 223 18.42 -0.08 19.89
C ILE A 223 17.42 1.00 20.30
N GLU A 224 17.74 2.25 19.97
CA GLU A 224 16.88 3.39 20.24
C GLU A 224 16.15 3.86 18.98
N ILE A 225 14.88 4.21 19.13
CA ILE A 225 14.02 4.72 18.06
C ILE A 225 13.33 5.96 18.59
N GLN A 226 13.46 7.08 17.87
CA GLN A 226 12.76 8.30 18.23
C GLN A 226 11.44 8.42 17.46
N ILE A 227 10.36 8.71 18.18
CA ILE A 227 9.07 9.11 17.61
C ILE A 227 8.80 10.59 17.91
N TYR A 228 8.08 11.27 17.00
CA TYR A 228 7.90 12.72 17.01
C TYR A 228 6.45 13.14 16.84
#